data_AF-A0A418VD78-F1
#
_entry.id   AF-A0A418VD78-F1
#
_cell.length_a   1.000
_cell.length_b   1.000
_cell.length_c   1.000
_cell.angle_alpha   90.00
_cell.angle_beta   90.00
_cell.angle_gamma   90.00
#
_symmetry.space_group_name_H-M   'P 1'
#
loop_
_entity.id
_entity.type
_entity.pdbx_description
1 polymer ?
#
loop_
_entity_poly.entity_id
_entity_poly.type
_entity_poly.pdbx_seq_one_letter_code
_entity_poly.pdbx_strand_id
1 'polypeptide(L)'
;MDSRLLATLHGMRTSPAYQSAEALRRRLKAGGKSSAAAATDSEASEALGAILLLIGTWETIAVLLQGAGDASEYFALAPVSYMWGELAPAIYILRSSDPQCARHFERLGKEHADWISKMKEQGEYQTGDCHGCLHAMFG
;
A
#
# COMPACT_ATOMS: atom_id res chain seq x y z
N MET A 1 -3.22 -4.74 -19.44
CA MET A 1 -3.24 -3.41 -18.77
C MET A 1 -2.49 -2.35 -19.59
N ASP A 2 -2.90 -1.08 -19.56
CA ASP A 2 -2.25 0.02 -20.30
C ASP A 2 -0.80 0.22 -19.80
N SER A 3 0.17 0.13 -20.71
CA SER A 3 1.60 0.32 -20.41
C SER A 3 1.92 1.69 -19.79
N ARG A 4 1.12 2.73 -20.09
CA ARG A 4 1.28 4.07 -19.49
C ARG A 4 0.89 4.09 -18.03
N LEU A 5 -0.18 3.37 -17.67
CA LEU A 5 -0.59 3.22 -16.28
C LEU A 5 0.48 2.46 -15.49
N LEU A 6 0.97 1.34 -16.02
CA LEU A 6 2.08 0.59 -15.42
C LEU A 6 3.32 1.47 -15.17
N ALA A 7 3.72 2.27 -16.16
CA ALA A 7 4.84 3.19 -16.03
C ALA A 7 4.59 4.27 -14.97
N THR A 8 3.36 4.79 -14.88
CA THR A 8 2.96 5.80 -13.88
C THR A 8 3.05 5.23 -12.47
N LEU A 9 2.46 4.05 -12.25
CA LEU A 9 2.47 3.36 -10.96
C LEU A 9 3.89 2.99 -10.54
N HIS A 10 4.72 2.54 -11.50
CA HIS A 10 6.13 2.29 -11.27
C HIS A 10 6.85 3.58 -10.86
N GLY A 11 6.69 4.67 -11.60
CA GLY A 11 7.33 5.97 -11.31
C GLY A 11 6.97 6.53 -9.94
N MET A 12 5.71 6.40 -9.50
CA MET A 12 5.29 6.80 -8.15
C MET A 12 6.06 6.01 -7.08
N ARG A 13 6.15 4.68 -7.27
CA ARG A 13 6.81 3.76 -6.33
C ARG A 13 8.33 3.84 -6.38
N THR A 14 8.94 4.30 -7.47
CA THR A 14 10.40 4.46 -7.58
C THR A 14 10.86 5.90 -7.35
N SER A 15 9.92 6.83 -7.11
CA SER A 15 10.28 8.19 -6.75
C SER A 15 11.17 8.21 -5.49
N PRO A 16 12.23 9.04 -5.45
CA PRO A 16 13.12 9.12 -4.29
C PRO A 16 12.39 9.44 -2.98
N ALA A 17 11.35 10.29 -3.05
CA ALA A 17 10.53 10.63 -1.89
C ALA A 17 9.79 9.40 -1.34
N TYR A 18 9.15 8.63 -2.21
CA TYR A 18 8.47 7.38 -1.80
C TYR A 18 9.46 6.39 -1.20
N GLN A 19 10.61 6.19 -1.85
CA GLN A 19 11.64 5.26 -1.38
C GLN A 19 12.20 5.66 -0.01
N SER A 20 12.47 6.95 0.21
CA SER A 20 12.89 7.48 1.51
C SER A 20 11.82 7.31 2.58
N ALA A 21 10.55 7.59 2.26
CA ALA A 21 9.45 7.42 3.20
C ALA A 21 9.25 5.94 3.59
N GLU A 22 9.33 5.03 2.63
CA GLU A 22 9.25 3.58 2.86
C GLU A 22 10.45 3.07 3.67
N ALA A 23 11.65 3.56 3.39
CA ALA A 23 12.84 3.24 4.17
C ALA A 23 12.72 3.72 5.62
N LEU A 24 12.22 4.94 5.83
CA LEU A 24 11.96 5.47 7.17
C LEU A 24 10.92 4.64 7.91
N ARG A 25 9.79 4.31 7.26
CA ARG A 25 8.75 3.45 7.83
C ARG A 25 9.31 2.09 8.26
N ARG A 26 10.15 1.46 7.44
CA ARG A 26 10.80 0.17 7.78
C ARG A 26 11.76 0.31 8.95
N ARG A 27 12.56 1.38 9.01
CA ARG A 27 13.46 1.66 10.15
C ARG A 27 12.66 1.86 11.45
N LEU A 28 11.56 2.60 11.38
CA LEU A 28 10.66 2.79 12.52
C LEU A 28 10.09 1.46 13.02
N LYS A 29 9.60 0.63 12.10
CA LYS A 29 9.10 -0.72 12.43
C LYS A 29 10.16 -1.60 13.07
N ALA A 30 11.40 -1.59 12.53
CA ALA A 30 12.53 -2.31 13.10
C ALA A 30 12.89 -1.81 14.51
N GLY A 31 12.69 -0.52 14.78
CA GLY A 31 12.81 0.08 16.12
C GLY A 31 11.57 -0.07 17.00
N GLY A 32 10.58 -0.89 16.62
CA GLY A 32 9.36 -1.13 17.40
C GLY A 32 8.30 -0.02 17.31
N LYS A 33 8.50 1.01 16.48
CA LYS A 33 7.51 2.08 16.25
C LYS A 33 6.56 1.69 15.11
N SER A 34 5.27 1.67 15.41
CA SER A 34 4.22 1.42 14.42
C SER A 34 3.87 2.69 13.62
N SER A 35 3.18 2.51 12.49
CA SER A 35 2.60 3.62 11.72
C SER A 35 1.58 4.43 12.53
N ALA A 36 0.84 3.79 13.44
CA ALA A 36 -0.05 4.46 14.38
C ALA A 36 0.71 5.43 15.31
N ALA A 37 1.85 4.99 15.87
CA ALA A 37 2.68 5.85 16.72
C ALA A 37 3.20 7.07 15.96
N ALA A 38 3.58 6.88 14.68
CA ALA A 38 3.99 7.98 13.81
C ALA A 38 2.84 8.93 13.46
N ALA A 39 1.59 8.45 13.42
CA ALA A 39 0.41 9.27 13.12
C ALA A 39 -0.02 10.17 14.29
N THR A 40 0.30 9.79 15.53
CA THR A 40 0.01 10.57 16.75
C THR A 40 1.12 11.53 17.16
N ASP A 41 2.26 11.50 16.47
CA ASP A 41 3.44 12.29 16.80
C ASP A 41 3.20 13.75 16.35
N SER A 42 2.68 14.58 17.27
CA SER A 42 2.14 15.91 16.96
C SER A 42 3.20 16.97 16.66
N GLU A 43 4.48 16.69 16.92
CA GLU A 43 5.59 17.58 16.56
C GLU A 43 6.11 17.26 15.16
N ALA A 44 5.33 17.59 14.13
CA ALA A 44 5.74 17.63 12.71
C ALA A 44 6.82 16.60 12.32
N SER A 45 6.67 15.35 12.79
CA SER A 45 7.82 14.46 12.80
C SER A 45 8.02 13.93 11.39
N GLU A 46 9.28 13.76 11.00
CA GLU A 46 9.66 13.15 9.72
C GLU A 46 8.89 11.83 9.47
N ALA A 47 8.55 11.12 10.56
CA ALA A 47 7.73 9.92 10.54
C ALA A 47 6.28 10.19 10.11
N LEU A 48 5.62 11.21 10.63
CA LEU A 48 4.27 11.61 10.20
C LEU A 48 4.28 11.99 8.71
N GLY A 49 5.26 12.80 8.28
CA GLY A 49 5.41 13.20 6.88
C GLY A 49 5.60 12.01 5.94
N ALA A 50 6.42 11.04 6.33
CA ALA A 50 6.61 9.80 5.57
C ALA A 50 5.32 8.97 5.49
N ILE A 51 4.60 8.81 6.59
CA ILE A 51 3.33 8.07 6.61
C ILE A 51 2.28 8.75 5.72
N LEU A 52 2.13 10.08 5.80
CA LEU A 52 1.20 10.83 4.97
C LEU A 52 1.56 10.71 3.48
N LEU A 53 2.85 10.76 3.13
CA LEU A 53 3.30 10.57 1.74
C LEU A 53 2.93 9.17 1.22
N LEU A 54 3.17 8.13 2.02
CA LEU A 54 2.83 6.76 1.65
C LEU A 54 1.32 6.58 1.48
N ILE A 55 0.52 7.08 2.43
CA ILE A 55 -0.95 7.05 2.35
C ILE A 55 -1.43 7.78 1.10
N GLY A 56 -0.96 9.00 0.85
CA GLY A 56 -1.36 9.78 -0.33
C GLY A 56 -0.96 9.12 -1.65
N THR A 57 0.22 8.47 -1.69
CA THR A 57 0.67 7.71 -2.86
C THR A 57 -0.28 6.55 -3.13
N TRP A 58 -0.60 5.75 -2.12
CA TRP A 58 -1.47 4.58 -2.27
C TRP A 58 -2.94 4.94 -2.53
N GLU A 59 -3.42 6.06 -1.98
CA GLU A 59 -4.73 6.63 -2.33
C GLU A 59 -4.77 7.05 -3.80
N THR A 60 -3.72 7.71 -4.29
CA THR A 60 -3.62 8.11 -5.71
C THR A 60 -3.57 6.89 -6.63
N ILE A 61 -2.78 5.88 -6.27
CA ILE A 61 -2.74 4.59 -6.97
C ILE A 61 -4.14 3.98 -7.04
N ALA A 62 -4.87 3.96 -5.92
CA ALA A 62 -6.22 3.41 -5.88
C ALA A 62 -7.17 4.15 -6.81
N VAL A 63 -7.12 5.49 -6.86
CA VAL A 63 -7.93 6.28 -7.79
C VAL A 63 -7.59 5.97 -9.25
N LEU A 64 -6.30 5.88 -9.59
CA LEU A 64 -5.87 5.57 -10.96
C LEU A 64 -6.36 4.20 -11.43
N LEU A 65 -6.36 3.20 -10.56
CA LEU A 65 -6.79 1.84 -10.90
C LEU A 65 -8.29 1.72 -11.10
N GLN A 66 -9.09 2.54 -10.41
CA GLN A 66 -10.55 2.55 -10.61
C GLN A 66 -10.95 2.95 -12.03
N GLY A 67 -10.12 3.75 -12.71
CA GLY A 67 -10.34 4.13 -14.11
C GLY A 67 -9.76 3.16 -15.13
N ALA A 68 -9.05 2.12 -14.71
CA ALA A 68 -8.15 1.34 -15.56
C ALA A 68 -8.71 0.02 -16.11
N GLY A 69 -9.89 -0.41 -15.67
CA GLY A 69 -10.46 -1.71 -16.06
C GLY A 69 -9.93 -2.87 -15.21
N ASP A 70 -9.52 -3.96 -15.84
CA ASP A 70 -9.27 -5.25 -15.17
C ASP A 70 -8.12 -5.19 -14.14
N ALA A 71 -8.49 -5.17 -12.85
CA ALA A 71 -7.59 -4.99 -11.73
C ALA A 71 -6.71 -6.23 -11.42
N SER A 72 -7.02 -7.38 -12.03
CA SER A 72 -6.33 -8.66 -11.80
C SER A 72 -4.84 -8.61 -12.13
N GLU A 73 -4.45 -8.02 -13.27
CA GLU A 73 -3.04 -7.87 -13.67
C GLU A 73 -2.24 -6.98 -12.71
N TYR A 74 -2.89 -5.96 -12.14
CA TYR A 74 -2.23 -5.07 -11.19
C TYR A 74 -2.04 -5.72 -9.83
N PHE A 75 -3.09 -6.38 -9.32
CA PHE A 75 -3.07 -7.10 -8.06
C PHE A 75 -1.97 -8.16 -8.02
N ALA A 76 -1.69 -8.80 -9.16
CA ALA A 76 -0.56 -9.71 -9.28
C ALA A 76 0.82 -9.08 -9.01
N LEU A 77 0.98 -7.77 -9.27
CA LEU A 77 2.26 -7.07 -9.28
C LEU A 77 2.42 -6.05 -8.13
N ALA A 78 1.37 -5.86 -7.34
CA ALA A 78 1.29 -4.77 -6.38
C ALA A 78 1.20 -5.26 -4.93
N PRO A 79 2.02 -4.72 -4.02
CA PRO A 79 1.96 -5.06 -2.61
C PRO A 79 0.80 -4.34 -1.89
N VAL A 80 -0.41 -4.30 -2.48
CA VAL A 80 -1.57 -3.56 -1.94
C VAL A 80 -1.92 -4.03 -0.53
N SER A 81 -2.10 -5.35 -0.33
CA SER A 81 -2.45 -5.89 1.00
C SER A 81 -1.35 -5.67 2.02
N TYR A 82 -0.09 -5.77 1.59
CA TYR A 82 1.05 -5.47 2.46
C TYR A 82 0.98 -4.02 2.92
N MET A 83 0.91 -3.07 1.99
CA MET A 83 0.89 -1.64 2.33
C MET A 83 -0.36 -1.23 3.11
N TRP A 84 -1.52 -1.83 2.81
CA TRP A 84 -2.72 -1.64 3.61
C TRP A 84 -2.51 -2.10 5.07
N GLY A 85 -1.97 -3.31 5.27
CA GLY A 85 -1.67 -3.81 6.61
C GLY A 85 -0.69 -2.93 7.39
N GLU A 86 0.29 -2.33 6.72
CA GLU A 86 1.26 -1.42 7.35
C GLU A 86 0.68 -0.04 7.66
N LEU A 87 -0.26 0.49 6.86
CA LEU A 87 -0.74 1.87 6.96
C LEU A 87 -2.12 2.01 7.62
N ALA A 88 -2.94 0.95 7.64
CA ALA A 88 -4.28 0.98 8.22
C ALA A 88 -4.34 1.55 9.65
N PRO A 89 -3.41 1.20 10.57
CA PRO A 89 -3.43 1.78 11.92
C PRO A 89 -3.31 3.32 11.93
N ALA A 90 -2.43 3.88 11.09
CA ALA A 90 -2.28 5.33 10.94
C ALA A 90 -3.52 5.97 10.31
N ILE A 91 -4.07 5.34 9.26
CA ILE A 91 -5.27 5.82 8.58
C ILE A 91 -6.45 5.93 9.56
N TYR A 92 -6.64 4.94 10.44
CA TYR A 92 -7.71 5.00 11.44
C TYR A 92 -7.58 6.17 12.41
N ILE A 93 -6.36 6.54 12.79
CA ILE A 93 -6.10 7.71 13.63
C ILE A 93 -6.42 8.99 12.86
N LEU A 94 -5.90 9.13 11.64
CA LEU A 94 -6.10 10.31 10.79
C LEU A 94 -7.57 10.52 10.42
N ARG A 95 -8.35 9.44 10.32
CA ARG A 95 -9.79 9.47 9.99
C ARG A 95 -10.65 10.22 11.02
N SER A 96 -10.16 10.35 12.25
CA SER A 96 -10.81 11.20 13.26
C SER A 96 -10.86 12.68 12.84
N SER A 97 -9.89 13.12 12.05
CA SER A 97 -9.76 14.50 11.56
C SER A 97 -10.26 14.65 10.12
N ASP A 98 -10.02 13.65 9.27
CA ASP A 98 -10.53 13.60 7.90
C ASP A 98 -11.25 12.26 7.63
N PRO A 99 -12.58 12.23 7.69
CA PRO A 99 -13.36 11.01 7.46
C PRO A 99 -13.16 10.37 6.07
N GLN A 100 -12.66 11.12 5.09
CA GLN A 100 -12.39 10.61 3.73
C GLN A 100 -10.96 10.09 3.55
N CYS A 101 -10.12 10.19 4.59
CA CYS A 101 -8.73 9.79 4.54
C CYS A 101 -8.58 8.33 4.06
N ALA A 102 -7.85 8.19 2.95
CA ALA A 102 -7.48 6.92 2.33
C ALA A 102 -8.65 5.99 1.95
N ARG A 103 -9.83 6.55 1.66
CA ARG A 103 -11.05 5.77 1.40
C ARG A 103 -10.92 4.88 0.15
N HIS A 104 -10.29 5.38 -0.92
CA HIS A 104 -10.13 4.59 -2.13
C HIS A 104 -9.08 3.49 -1.92
N PHE A 105 -8.04 3.76 -1.15
CA PHE A 105 -7.04 2.76 -0.78
C PHE A 105 -7.61 1.66 0.11
N GLU A 106 -8.48 1.99 1.08
CA GLU A 106 -9.21 0.98 1.85
C GLU A 106 -10.03 0.07 0.93
N ARG A 107 -10.74 0.67 -0.03
CA ARG A 107 -11.54 -0.09 -0.99
C ARG A 107 -10.66 -1.01 -1.84
N LEU A 108 -9.55 -0.48 -2.37
CA LEU A 108 -8.56 -1.24 -3.13
C LEU A 108 -7.98 -2.40 -2.31
N GLY A 109 -7.72 -2.18 -1.01
CA GLY A 109 -7.24 -3.21 -0.10
C GLY A 109 -8.23 -4.37 0.07
N LYS A 110 -9.53 -4.07 0.16
CA LYS A 110 -10.61 -5.07 0.22
C LYS A 110 -10.73 -5.83 -1.09
N GLU A 111 -10.79 -5.11 -2.21
CA GLU A 111 -10.84 -5.70 -3.56
C GLU A 111 -9.64 -6.65 -3.80
N HIS A 112 -8.45 -6.26 -3.35
CA HIS A 112 -7.25 -7.10 -3.44
C HIS A 112 -7.34 -8.35 -2.55
N ALA A 113 -7.85 -8.23 -1.32
CA ALA A 113 -8.02 -9.37 -0.42
C ALA A 113 -9.05 -10.39 -0.95
N ASP A 114 -10.14 -9.90 -1.54
CA ASP A 114 -11.14 -10.74 -2.20
C ASP A 114 -10.55 -11.45 -3.42
N TRP A 115 -9.74 -10.74 -4.22
CA TRP A 115 -9.02 -11.32 -5.34
C TRP A 115 -8.05 -12.43 -4.88
N ILE A 116 -7.23 -12.21 -3.85
CA ILE A 116 -6.35 -13.24 -3.28
C ILE A 116 -7.16 -14.48 -2.84
N SER A 117 -8.32 -14.27 -2.21
CA SER A 117 -9.15 -15.37 -1.73
C SER A 117 -9.68 -16.22 -2.89
N LYS A 118 -10.14 -15.58 -3.97
CA LYS A 118 -10.57 -16.27 -5.21
C LYS A 118 -9.43 -17.04 -5.87
N MET A 119 -8.24 -16.45 -5.98
CA MET A 119 -7.08 -17.11 -6.59
C MET A 119 -6.64 -18.35 -5.79
N LYS A 120 -6.75 -18.31 -4.45
CA LYS A 120 -6.50 -19.48 -3.59
C LYS A 120 -7.51 -20.60 -3.80
N GLU A 121 -8.80 -20.28 -3.94
CA GLU A 121 -9.86 -21.25 -4.23
C GLU A 121 -9.67 -21.93 -5.59
N GLN A 122 -9.10 -21.22 -6.56
CA GLN A 122 -8.80 -21.70 -7.90
C GLN A 122 -7.47 -22.49 -7.99
N GLY A 123 -6.67 -22.51 -6.92
CA GLY A 123 -5.37 -23.18 -6.90
C GLY A 123 -4.23 -22.42 -7.60
N GLU A 124 -4.47 -21.16 -8.01
CA GLU A 124 -3.55 -20.33 -8.81
C GLU A 124 -2.64 -19.43 -7.96
N TYR A 125 -2.74 -19.49 -6.63
CA TYR A 125 -1.97 -18.64 -5.72
C TYR A 125 -1.15 -19.44 -4.69
N GLN A 126 0.18 -19.42 -4.84
CA GLN A 126 1.12 -19.91 -3.83
C GLN A 126 1.87 -18.73 -3.18
N THR A 127 1.73 -18.57 -1.86
CA THR A 127 2.56 -17.62 -1.10
C THR A 127 3.95 -18.21 -0.91
N GLY A 128 4.93 -17.75 -1.70
CA GLY A 128 6.34 -17.96 -1.40
C GLY A 128 6.81 -16.94 -0.35
N ASP A 129 7.20 -17.42 0.84
CA ASP A 129 7.91 -16.60 1.82
C ASP A 129 9.37 -16.42 1.36
N CYS A 130 9.64 -15.32 0.67
CA CYS A 130 10.99 -14.98 0.19
C CYS A 130 11.59 -13.89 1.08
N HIS A 131 11.99 -14.22 2.31
CA HIS A 131 12.92 -13.43 3.14
C HIS A 131 12.76 -11.89 3.04
N GLY A 132 11.53 -11.38 3.25
CA GLY A 132 11.26 -9.94 3.30
C GLY A 132 10.93 -9.26 1.97
N CYS A 133 10.79 -10.00 0.86
CA CYS A 133 10.13 -9.54 -0.36
C CYS A 133 8.97 -10.49 -0.69
N LEU A 134 7.72 -10.01 -0.53
CA LEU A 134 6.54 -10.71 -1.04
C LEU A 134 6.55 -10.61 -2.57
N HIS A 135 7.12 -11.62 -3.22
CA HIS A 135 6.78 -11.94 -4.60
C HIS A 135 5.64 -12.95 -4.56
N ALA A 136 4.46 -12.56 -5.08
CA ALA A 136 3.45 -13.54 -5.45
C ALA A 136 4.05 -14.38 -6.59
N MET A 137 4.21 -15.69 -6.36
CA MET A 137 4.55 -16.61 -7.45
C MET A 137 3.24 -17.22 -7.96
N PHE A 138 2.97 -16.98 -9.24
CA PHE A 138 1.89 -17.59 -9.99
C PHE A 138 2.43 -18.88 -10.62
N GLY A 139 1.74 -20.00 -10.43
CA GLY A 139 2.05 -21.31 -10.99
C GLY A 139 1.07 -21.68 -12.08
#